data_AF-A0A7S1J4V6-F1
#
_entry.id   AF-A0A7S1J4V6-F1
#
_cell.length_a   1.000
_cell.length_b   1.000
_cell.length_c   1.000
_cell.angle_alpha   90.00
_cell.angle_beta   90.00
_cell.angle_gamma   90.00
#
_symmetry.space_group_name_H-M   'P 1'
#
loop_
_entity.id
_entity.type
_entity.pdbx_description
1 polymer ?
#
loop_
_entity_poly.entity_id
_entity_poly.type
_entity_poly.pdbx_seq_one_letter_code
_entity_poly.pdbx_strand_id
1 'polypeptide(L)'
;VYPPLLPMAPKKKPPGKKKEAKGDAAPSIGKKAAGAKKEKPAGTPKTNSLPMLGANDTTMKHAALEQQHEYATVIQQFGRFVAAVRQVSRKQQEIKAMKRAAHRAWVENIKQERKKEERRRKAEKEKEKKKQEERNLKQKFLEAAFEDDFKVVQKAVAAGISVDFQKENENSPLSEAAVGGAMQCVKFLIQNMADVNSKGQYGRTPIWRAAFGGHAEVITVLLKAGADPRITAQGEAPILNASGDAKQVLESWDESETDKLLVAYNKQREMLKQAEADKNNKTVNMLQKKISDAEKTDEAAQKVLCKARISLEQRITEYDLTVLDGKDELQETALSYVKNAEQELAEAKEKADLAREELLAAKGALRDEQENPAPQRPGIDVDYDDIIDVLWKDVHKKVRKSGKWPFVVDPTTKTQTFLRYRDIVYVNLLSSKQTESDALRRSIIGAVRYGKPLVFDMMDVDLVKEMRDKVNAVDPSCYNWLMTNTLITDEKFYQLVKPSDPAAYQGGGWDPGVIEAYRVIFLTSYGDPNEEFLNE
;
A
#
# COMPACT_ATOMS: atom_id res chain seq x y z
N VAL A 1 27.23 -28.69 -8.92
CA VAL A 1 27.73 -28.65 -7.53
C VAL A 1 28.52 -27.35 -7.35
N TYR A 2 28.03 -26.42 -6.55
CA TYR A 2 28.74 -25.18 -6.21
C TYR A 2 29.50 -25.36 -4.87
N PRO A 3 30.61 -24.64 -4.62
CA PRO A 3 31.43 -24.85 -3.43
C PRO A 3 30.71 -24.43 -2.14
N PRO A 4 30.97 -25.11 -1.00
CA PRO A 4 30.30 -24.81 0.26
C PRO A 4 30.77 -23.47 0.84
N LEU A 5 29.83 -22.68 1.36
CA LEU A 5 30.12 -21.49 2.14
C LEU A 5 30.71 -21.89 3.50
N LEU A 6 31.87 -21.34 3.85
CA LEU A 6 32.52 -21.57 5.14
C LEU A 6 31.65 -21.05 6.30
N PRO A 7 31.56 -21.77 7.43
CA PRO A 7 30.76 -21.35 8.58
C PRO A 7 31.34 -20.10 9.25
N MET A 8 30.47 -19.17 9.65
CA MET A 8 30.90 -17.95 10.35
C MET A 8 31.34 -18.25 11.77
N ALA A 9 32.57 -17.86 12.12
CA ALA A 9 33.09 -17.97 13.49
C ALA A 9 32.35 -17.01 14.46
N PRO A 10 32.18 -17.39 15.74
CA PRO A 10 31.43 -16.59 16.71
C PRO A 10 32.15 -15.29 17.11
N LYS A 11 31.37 -14.23 17.30
CA LYS A 11 31.85 -12.87 17.66
C LYS A 11 32.58 -12.87 19.01
N LYS A 12 33.89 -12.59 19.03
CA LYS A 12 34.60 -12.19 20.25
C LYS A 12 34.30 -10.72 20.59
N LYS A 13 33.97 -10.43 21.86
CA LYS A 13 33.78 -9.07 22.38
C LYS A 13 35.11 -8.27 22.33
N PRO A 14 35.08 -6.94 22.12
CA PRO A 14 36.29 -6.13 22.20
C PRO A 14 36.78 -5.99 23.67
N PRO A 15 38.09 -6.00 23.93
CA PRO A 15 38.64 -5.71 25.25
C PRO A 15 38.54 -4.20 25.59
N GLY A 16 38.47 -3.91 26.88
CA GLY A 16 38.16 -2.57 27.39
C GLY A 16 39.30 -1.55 27.33
N LYS A 17 38.93 -0.27 27.41
CA LYS A 17 39.83 0.88 27.55
C LYS A 17 40.68 0.77 28.84
N LYS A 18 41.99 1.01 28.74
CA LYS A 18 42.82 1.49 29.85
C LYS A 18 43.47 2.82 29.47
N LYS A 19 43.85 3.60 30.50
CA LYS A 19 44.27 5.00 30.45
C LYS A 19 45.76 5.14 30.24
N GLU A 20 46.18 6.21 29.54
CA GLU A 20 47.35 7.07 29.81
C GLU A 20 47.17 8.29 28.88
N ALA A 21 47.12 9.57 29.28
CA ALA A 21 47.78 10.39 30.31
C ALA A 21 49.01 11.16 29.79
N LYS A 22 48.73 12.37 29.27
CA LYS A 22 49.54 13.61 29.18
C LYS A 22 51.06 13.54 28.97
N GLY A 23 51.52 14.30 27.96
CA GLY A 23 52.86 14.88 27.87
C GLY A 23 52.85 16.06 26.91
N ASP A 24 52.97 17.29 27.44
CA ASP A 24 52.90 18.55 26.68
C ASP A 24 54.26 18.94 26.06
N ALA A 25 54.28 19.41 24.81
CA ALA A 25 55.24 20.40 24.29
C ALA A 25 54.80 20.96 22.91
N ALA A 26 54.86 22.29 22.75
CA ALA A 26 54.71 23.03 21.49
C ALA A 26 55.92 24.01 21.36
N PRO A 27 56.03 25.01 20.45
CA PRO A 27 55.25 25.35 19.23
C PRO A 27 56.09 25.81 17.99
N SER A 28 55.44 26.08 16.84
CA SER A 28 55.91 26.90 15.67
C SER A 28 57.16 26.36 14.90
N ILE A 29 57.55 26.70 13.64
CA ILE A 29 57.43 27.82 12.67
C ILE A 29 57.44 27.20 11.23
N GLY A 30 56.95 27.73 10.09
CA GLY A 30 56.24 28.97 9.72
C GLY A 30 55.88 29.08 8.21
N LYS A 31 55.73 30.31 7.68
CA LYS A 31 55.21 30.69 6.32
C LYS A 31 56.26 30.96 5.22
N LYS A 32 55.79 30.96 3.94
CA LYS A 32 56.32 31.67 2.71
C LYS A 32 57.55 31.04 1.99
N ALA A 33 57.81 31.24 0.67
CA ALA A 33 56.98 31.69 -0.47
C ALA A 33 57.66 31.42 -1.85
N ALA A 34 56.81 31.26 -2.89
CA ALA A 34 56.89 31.77 -4.28
C ALA A 34 58.22 31.92 -5.08
N GLY A 35 58.15 31.61 -6.39
CA GLY A 35 59.11 32.08 -7.41
C GLY A 35 58.99 31.32 -8.75
N ALA A 36 58.96 32.02 -9.88
CA ALA A 36 58.81 31.43 -11.23
C ALA A 36 59.81 32.02 -12.23
N LYS A 37 60.23 31.24 -13.25
CA LYS A 37 60.28 31.64 -14.69
C LYS A 37 60.97 30.61 -15.62
N LYS A 38 60.43 30.57 -16.86
CA LYS A 38 61.06 30.37 -18.20
C LYS A 38 62.24 29.37 -18.37
N GLU A 39 62.13 28.51 -19.39
CA GLU A 39 62.82 28.73 -20.68
C GLU A 39 62.20 27.93 -21.85
N LYS A 40 62.69 28.16 -23.09
CA LYS A 40 62.13 27.70 -24.38
C LYS A 40 63.18 26.84 -25.17
N PRO A 41 62.87 26.26 -26.35
CA PRO A 41 63.42 24.96 -26.74
C PRO A 41 64.66 24.97 -27.65
N ALA A 42 65.36 23.84 -27.67
CA ALA A 42 66.27 23.37 -28.71
C ALA A 42 66.17 21.83 -28.78
N GLY A 43 66.33 21.14 -29.91
CA GLY A 43 66.51 21.57 -31.30
C GLY A 43 66.23 20.38 -32.24
N THR A 44 66.08 20.63 -33.54
CA THR A 44 65.79 19.57 -34.53
C THR A 44 66.97 18.61 -34.74
N PRO A 45 66.73 17.29 -34.92
CA PRO A 45 67.78 16.36 -35.34
C PRO A 45 68.23 16.67 -36.77
N LYS A 46 69.55 16.63 -37.01
CA LYS A 46 70.14 16.88 -38.32
C LYS A 46 69.86 15.73 -39.29
N THR A 47 69.57 16.07 -40.54
CA THR A 47 69.61 15.15 -41.68
C THR A 47 71.07 14.73 -41.96
N ASN A 48 71.41 13.46 -41.73
CA ASN A 48 72.60 12.85 -42.32
C ASN A 48 72.18 12.00 -43.53
N SER A 49 72.86 12.22 -44.65
CA SER A 49 72.65 11.53 -45.91
C SER A 49 73.01 10.04 -45.84
N LEU A 50 72.21 9.19 -46.49
CA LEU A 50 72.61 7.82 -46.79
C LEU A 50 73.72 7.83 -47.86
N PRO A 51 74.74 6.97 -47.76
CA PRO A 51 75.57 6.61 -48.91
C PRO A 51 74.81 5.63 -49.82
N MET A 52 74.92 5.82 -51.13
CA MET A 52 74.43 4.87 -52.15
C MET A 52 75.17 3.53 -52.02
N LEU A 53 74.43 2.44 -51.80
CA LEU A 53 74.89 1.07 -52.00
C LEU A 53 73.82 0.30 -52.79
N GLY A 54 74.27 -0.44 -53.81
CA GLY A 54 73.40 -0.92 -54.88
C GLY A 54 72.60 -2.19 -54.58
N ALA A 55 71.50 -2.36 -55.33
CA ALA A 55 70.93 -3.63 -55.75
C ALA A 55 70.84 -4.78 -54.71
N ASN A 56 70.28 -4.51 -53.53
CA ASN A 56 69.65 -5.52 -52.64
C ASN A 56 68.59 -4.87 -51.71
N ASP A 57 67.95 -3.81 -52.21
CA ASP A 57 67.29 -2.78 -51.40
C ASP A 57 65.81 -3.08 -51.09
N THR A 58 65.17 -4.01 -51.81
CA THR A 58 63.77 -4.38 -51.57
C THR A 58 63.61 -5.29 -50.34
N THR A 59 64.42 -6.34 -50.20
CA THR A 59 64.32 -7.33 -49.11
C THR A 59 64.71 -6.75 -47.74
N MET A 60 65.78 -5.96 -47.67
CA MET A 60 66.19 -5.30 -46.41
C MET A 60 65.17 -4.25 -45.95
N LYS A 61 64.59 -3.47 -46.88
CA LYS A 61 63.51 -2.52 -46.54
C LYS A 61 62.24 -3.25 -46.12
N HIS A 62 61.90 -4.37 -46.76
CA HIS A 62 60.76 -5.20 -46.33
C HIS A 62 60.95 -5.69 -44.89
N ALA A 63 62.08 -6.33 -44.57
CA ALA A 63 62.36 -6.85 -43.23
C ALA A 63 62.39 -5.76 -42.15
N ALA A 64 62.91 -4.56 -42.47
CA ALA A 64 62.89 -3.42 -41.56
C ALA A 64 61.47 -2.85 -41.35
N LEU A 65 60.65 -2.79 -42.41
CA LEU A 65 59.22 -2.44 -42.29
C LEU A 65 58.46 -3.50 -41.47
N GLU A 66 58.76 -4.78 -41.67
CA GLU A 66 58.11 -5.92 -41.04
C GLU A 66 58.38 -5.93 -39.54
N GLN A 67 59.64 -5.73 -39.10
CA GLN A 67 59.96 -5.48 -37.69
C GLN A 67 59.24 -4.24 -37.14
N GLN A 68 59.21 -3.11 -37.88
CA GLN A 68 58.48 -1.93 -37.43
C GLN A 68 56.96 -2.17 -37.30
N HIS A 69 56.39 -3.00 -38.17
CA HIS A 69 55.00 -3.44 -38.09
C HIS A 69 54.77 -4.35 -36.87
N GLU A 70 55.71 -5.24 -36.58
CA GLU A 70 55.68 -6.11 -35.41
C GLU A 70 55.72 -5.30 -34.10
N TYR A 71 56.66 -4.36 -33.96
CA TYR A 71 56.73 -3.44 -32.82
C TYR A 71 55.47 -2.55 -32.72
N ALA A 72 54.97 -2.02 -33.82
CA ALA A 72 53.73 -1.24 -33.83
C ALA A 72 52.51 -2.07 -33.42
N THR A 73 52.46 -3.35 -33.80
CA THR A 73 51.40 -4.29 -33.40
C THR A 73 51.47 -4.59 -31.91
N VAL A 74 52.65 -4.85 -31.35
CA VAL A 74 52.85 -5.04 -29.90
C VAL A 74 52.44 -3.78 -29.12
N ILE A 75 52.81 -2.59 -29.60
CA ILE A 75 52.41 -1.31 -28.99
C ILE A 75 50.88 -1.12 -29.06
N GLN A 76 50.23 -1.44 -30.19
CA GLN A 76 48.77 -1.41 -30.28
C GLN A 76 48.09 -2.41 -29.34
N GLN A 77 48.59 -3.65 -29.25
CA GLN A 77 48.05 -4.68 -28.36
C GLN A 77 48.18 -4.24 -26.89
N PHE A 78 49.33 -3.68 -26.50
CA PHE A 78 49.55 -3.13 -25.17
C PHE A 78 48.64 -1.92 -24.88
N GLY A 79 48.45 -1.02 -25.86
CA GLY A 79 47.51 0.10 -25.77
C GLY A 79 46.06 -0.36 -25.57
N ARG A 80 45.62 -1.37 -26.33
CA ARG A 80 44.30 -2.02 -26.18
C ARG A 80 44.14 -2.68 -24.81
N PHE A 81 45.17 -3.37 -24.31
CA PHE A 81 45.18 -3.98 -22.98
C PHE A 81 45.05 -2.92 -21.86
N VAL A 82 45.84 -1.84 -21.90
CA VAL A 82 45.76 -0.74 -20.92
C VAL A 82 44.40 -0.04 -20.98
N ALA A 83 43.82 0.14 -22.17
CA ALA A 83 42.46 0.65 -22.34
C ALA A 83 41.40 -0.27 -21.71
N ALA A 84 41.48 -1.57 -21.96
CA ALA A 84 40.58 -2.57 -21.38
C ALA A 84 40.67 -2.61 -19.84
N VAL A 85 41.88 -2.59 -19.26
CA VAL A 85 42.10 -2.53 -17.80
C VAL A 85 41.50 -1.25 -17.19
N ARG A 86 41.65 -0.10 -17.85
CA ARG A 86 41.00 1.15 -17.43
C ARG A 86 39.47 1.07 -17.51
N GLN A 87 38.93 0.42 -18.55
CA GLN A 87 37.48 0.19 -18.69
C GLN A 87 36.93 -0.70 -17.57
N VAL A 88 37.62 -1.81 -17.24
CA VAL A 88 37.24 -2.71 -16.13
C VAL A 88 37.29 -1.97 -14.80
N SER A 89 38.31 -1.14 -14.57
CA SER A 89 38.42 -0.32 -13.34
C SER A 89 37.28 0.70 -13.22
N ARG A 90 36.91 1.39 -14.31
CA ARG A 90 35.73 2.28 -14.35
C ARG A 90 34.44 1.51 -14.03
N LYS A 91 34.17 0.41 -14.74
CA LYS A 91 33.00 -0.45 -14.50
C LYS A 91 32.94 -0.96 -13.05
N GLN A 92 34.08 -1.30 -12.44
CA GLN A 92 34.12 -1.69 -11.01
C GLN A 92 33.85 -0.52 -10.05
N GLN A 93 34.24 0.72 -10.38
CA GLN A 93 33.89 1.91 -9.60
C GLN A 93 32.40 2.23 -9.74
N GLU A 94 31.84 2.15 -10.94
CA GLU A 94 30.41 2.31 -11.25
C GLU A 94 29.57 1.29 -10.49
N ILE A 95 29.91 -0.01 -10.56
CA ILE A 95 29.23 -1.07 -9.80
C ILE A 95 29.31 -0.83 -8.28
N LYS A 96 30.45 -0.35 -7.75
CA LYS A 96 30.59 0.01 -6.33
C LYS A 96 29.73 1.23 -5.97
N ALA A 97 29.62 2.23 -6.84
CA ALA A 97 28.75 3.39 -6.65
C ALA A 97 27.26 2.99 -6.69
N MET A 98 26.87 2.15 -7.65
CA MET A 98 25.52 1.60 -7.80
C MET A 98 25.11 0.80 -6.55
N LYS A 99 25.96 -0.12 -6.05
CA LYS A 99 25.70 -0.87 -4.81
C LYS A 99 25.53 0.05 -3.60
N ARG A 100 26.30 1.15 -3.51
CA ARG A 100 26.13 2.17 -2.45
C ARG A 100 24.86 3.01 -2.62
N ALA A 101 24.41 3.27 -3.84
CA ALA A 101 23.13 3.94 -4.10
C ALA A 101 21.95 3.03 -3.72
N ALA A 102 21.94 1.78 -4.20
CA ALA A 102 20.92 0.78 -3.88
C ALA A 102 20.81 0.52 -2.37
N HIS A 103 21.94 0.38 -1.66
CA HIS A 103 21.92 0.21 -0.21
C HIS A 103 21.37 1.45 0.53
N ARG A 104 21.69 2.67 0.08
CA ARG A 104 21.10 3.90 0.63
C ARG A 104 19.58 3.96 0.42
N ALA A 105 19.10 3.61 -0.79
CA ALA A 105 17.67 3.54 -1.09
C ALA A 105 16.94 2.50 -0.23
N TRP A 106 17.51 1.30 -0.07
CA TRP A 106 16.97 0.25 0.79
C TRP A 106 16.90 0.67 2.27
N VAL A 107 17.96 1.30 2.80
CA VAL A 107 17.97 1.84 4.17
C VAL A 107 16.89 2.93 4.33
N GLU A 108 16.71 3.80 3.35
CA GLU A 108 15.69 4.86 3.43
C GLU A 108 14.28 4.29 3.34
N ASN A 109 14.02 3.32 2.46
CA ASN A 109 12.72 2.63 2.37
C ASN A 109 12.36 1.98 3.73
N ILE A 110 13.29 1.27 4.37
CA ILE A 110 13.08 0.70 5.72
C ILE A 110 12.75 1.78 6.77
N LYS A 111 13.34 2.98 6.69
CA LYS A 111 12.97 4.08 7.60
C LYS A 111 11.56 4.61 7.31
N GLN A 112 11.17 4.71 6.05
CA GLN A 112 9.83 5.17 5.68
C GLN A 112 8.77 4.17 6.13
N GLU A 113 8.98 2.86 5.92
CA GLU A 113 8.09 1.82 6.44
C GLU A 113 7.99 1.84 7.97
N ARG A 114 9.11 1.96 8.70
CA ARG A 114 9.08 2.12 10.17
C ARG A 114 8.32 3.38 10.61
N LYS A 115 8.43 4.49 9.88
CA LYS A 115 7.64 5.71 10.16
C LYS A 115 6.14 5.50 9.90
N LYS A 116 5.76 4.79 8.84
CA LYS A 116 4.36 4.43 8.55
C LYS A 116 3.79 3.52 9.64
N GLU A 117 4.52 2.47 10.02
CA GLU A 117 4.19 1.54 11.12
C GLU A 117 4.00 2.30 12.45
N GLU A 118 4.94 3.19 12.81
CA GLU A 118 4.82 4.00 14.01
C GLU A 118 3.62 4.95 13.97
N ARG A 119 3.29 5.54 12.81
CA ARG A 119 2.08 6.34 12.63
C ARG A 119 0.82 5.49 12.81
N ARG A 120 0.75 4.30 12.21
CA ARG A 120 -0.35 3.34 12.37
C ARG A 120 -0.58 3.00 13.85
N ARG A 121 0.48 2.59 14.56
CA ARG A 121 0.41 2.25 16.00
C ARG A 121 0.09 3.45 16.90
N LYS A 122 0.46 4.68 16.49
CA LYS A 122 0.06 5.92 17.20
C LYS A 122 -1.43 6.21 16.98
N ALA A 123 -1.90 6.13 15.74
CA ALA A 123 -3.31 6.36 15.39
C ALA A 123 -4.25 5.33 16.04
N GLU A 124 -3.87 4.05 16.07
CA GLU A 124 -4.61 2.98 16.77
C GLU A 124 -4.72 3.26 18.28
N LYS A 125 -3.60 3.61 18.93
CA LYS A 125 -3.59 4.00 20.34
C LYS A 125 -4.41 5.27 20.60
N GLU A 126 -4.44 6.20 19.66
CA GLU A 126 -5.28 7.39 19.75
C GLU A 126 -6.78 7.07 19.60
N LYS A 127 -7.14 6.14 18.70
CA LYS A 127 -8.52 5.64 18.54
C LYS A 127 -9.00 4.95 19.81
N GLU A 128 -8.21 4.04 20.38
CA GLU A 128 -8.55 3.40 21.66
C GLU A 128 -8.60 4.40 22.82
N LYS A 129 -7.70 5.40 22.85
CA LYS A 129 -7.76 6.48 23.83
C LYS A 129 -9.05 7.30 23.70
N LYS A 130 -9.46 7.67 22.48
CA LYS A 130 -10.72 8.39 22.20
C LYS A 130 -11.94 7.57 22.62
N LYS A 131 -11.97 6.28 22.28
CA LYS A 131 -13.03 5.34 22.70
C LYS A 131 -13.12 5.19 24.22
N GLN A 132 -11.98 5.18 24.91
CA GLN A 132 -11.96 5.17 26.38
C GLN A 132 -12.35 6.53 26.98
N GLU A 133 -11.96 7.65 26.37
CA GLU A 133 -12.39 9.00 26.76
C GLU A 133 -13.90 9.17 26.61
N GLU A 134 -14.50 8.67 25.53
CA GLU A 134 -15.94 8.66 25.29
C GLU A 134 -16.68 7.80 26.32
N ARG A 135 -16.19 6.57 26.60
CA ARG A 135 -16.72 5.72 27.68
C ARG A 135 -16.67 6.41 29.05
N ASN A 136 -15.53 7.04 29.37
CA ASN A 136 -15.36 7.79 30.60
C ASN A 136 -16.28 9.02 30.65
N LEU A 137 -16.54 9.68 29.52
CA LEU A 137 -17.43 10.83 29.43
C LEU A 137 -18.91 10.43 29.56
N LYS A 138 -19.33 9.31 28.95
CA LYS A 138 -20.65 8.70 29.16
C LYS A 138 -20.86 8.28 30.61
N GLN A 139 -19.85 7.71 31.27
CA GLN A 139 -19.92 7.39 32.70
C GLN A 139 -20.11 8.64 33.56
N LYS A 140 -19.29 9.68 33.34
CA LYS A 140 -19.43 10.98 34.03
C LYS A 140 -20.73 11.70 33.75
N PHE A 141 -21.31 11.53 32.56
CA PHE A 141 -22.63 12.05 32.22
C PHE A 141 -23.67 11.46 33.17
N LEU A 142 -23.70 10.13 33.35
CA LEU A 142 -24.67 9.47 34.23
C LEU A 142 -24.51 9.89 35.70
N GLU A 143 -23.27 10.00 36.18
CA GLU A 143 -22.96 10.51 37.52
C GLU A 143 -23.47 11.96 37.71
N ALA A 144 -23.12 12.85 36.78
CA ALA A 144 -23.58 14.24 36.79
C ALA A 144 -25.11 14.39 36.63
N ALA A 145 -25.75 13.49 35.87
CA ALA A 145 -27.20 13.46 35.71
C ALA A 145 -27.88 13.08 37.04
N PHE A 146 -27.33 12.14 37.81
CA PHE A 146 -27.80 11.79 39.14
C PHE A 146 -27.59 12.91 40.18
N GLU A 147 -26.44 13.59 40.14
CA GLU A 147 -26.06 14.64 41.11
C GLU A 147 -26.57 16.07 40.78
N ASP A 148 -27.35 16.23 39.71
CA ASP A 148 -27.79 17.53 39.12
C ASP A 148 -26.66 18.49 38.70
N ASP A 149 -25.47 17.97 38.34
CA ASP A 149 -24.42 18.78 37.67
C ASP A 149 -24.78 19.00 36.19
N PHE A 150 -25.74 19.90 36.00
CA PHE A 150 -26.18 20.41 34.72
C PHE A 150 -25.03 20.88 33.82
N LYS A 151 -23.92 21.40 34.37
CA LYS A 151 -22.81 21.92 33.55
C LYS A 151 -22.02 20.80 32.89
N VAL A 152 -21.88 19.65 33.54
CA VAL A 152 -21.23 18.47 32.94
C VAL A 152 -22.16 17.84 31.90
N VAL A 153 -23.45 17.67 32.23
CA VAL A 153 -24.47 17.16 31.30
C VAL A 153 -24.56 18.02 30.04
N GLN A 154 -24.67 19.34 30.16
CA GLN A 154 -24.73 20.28 29.04
C GLN A 154 -23.48 20.20 28.14
N LYS A 155 -22.28 20.13 28.73
CA LYS A 155 -21.02 19.99 27.97
C LYS A 155 -20.95 18.66 27.22
N ALA A 156 -21.45 17.59 27.80
CA ALA A 156 -21.40 16.27 27.19
C ALA A 156 -22.38 16.14 26.01
N VAL A 157 -23.59 16.70 26.11
CA VAL A 157 -24.51 16.82 24.96
C VAL A 157 -23.91 17.71 23.86
N ALA A 158 -23.30 18.85 24.23
CA ALA A 158 -22.60 19.72 23.28
C ALA A 158 -21.37 19.05 22.61
N ALA A 159 -20.81 17.99 23.21
CA ALA A 159 -19.75 17.17 22.63
C ALA A 159 -20.28 16.04 21.71
N GLY A 160 -21.59 15.97 21.45
CA GLY A 160 -22.21 14.98 20.56
C GLY A 160 -22.65 13.69 21.24
N ILE A 161 -22.65 13.62 22.57
CA ILE A 161 -23.23 12.46 23.27
C ILE A 161 -24.76 12.56 23.21
N SER A 162 -25.39 11.58 22.55
CA SER A 162 -26.85 11.41 22.51
C SER A 162 -27.47 11.42 23.91
N VAL A 163 -28.64 12.01 24.08
CA VAL A 163 -29.34 11.98 25.38
C VAL A 163 -29.99 10.63 25.72
N ASP A 164 -30.07 9.73 24.74
CA ASP A 164 -30.73 8.41 24.82
C ASP A 164 -29.74 7.23 24.96
N PHE A 165 -28.43 7.47 25.16
CA PHE A 165 -27.50 6.34 25.33
C PHE A 165 -27.84 5.53 26.58
N GLN A 166 -27.56 4.23 26.55
CA GLN A 166 -27.74 3.33 27.68
C GLN A 166 -26.40 2.72 28.12
N LYS A 167 -26.25 2.47 29.42
CA LYS A 167 -25.16 1.65 29.98
C LYS A 167 -25.51 0.15 29.85
N GLU A 168 -24.59 -0.73 30.22
CA GLU A 168 -24.82 -2.19 30.35
C GLU A 168 -26.03 -2.55 31.23
N ASN A 169 -26.43 -1.66 32.15
CA ASN A 169 -27.65 -1.80 32.97
C ASN A 169 -28.92 -1.25 32.26
N GLU A 170 -28.87 -0.91 30.97
CA GLU A 170 -29.96 -0.32 30.17
C GLU A 170 -30.45 1.07 30.62
N ASN A 171 -29.85 1.65 31.67
CA ASN A 171 -30.30 2.93 32.22
C ASN A 171 -29.94 4.10 31.28
N SER A 172 -30.93 4.95 30.98
CA SER A 172 -30.75 6.22 30.28
C SER A 172 -30.36 7.35 31.24
N PRO A 173 -29.70 8.42 30.78
CA PRO A 173 -29.41 9.60 31.61
C PRO A 173 -30.64 10.23 32.26
N LEU A 174 -31.78 10.21 31.57
CA LEU A 174 -33.04 10.71 32.12
C LEU A 174 -33.56 9.82 33.27
N SER A 175 -33.31 8.51 33.20
CA SER A 175 -33.64 7.55 34.27
C SER A 175 -32.75 7.76 35.51
N GLU A 176 -31.47 8.07 35.35
CA GLU A 176 -30.57 8.41 36.47
C GLU A 176 -30.92 9.78 37.09
N ALA A 177 -31.18 10.80 36.26
CA ALA A 177 -31.64 12.11 36.74
C ALA A 177 -32.97 12.02 37.49
N ALA A 178 -33.86 11.12 37.07
CA ALA A 178 -35.15 10.92 37.71
C ALA A 178 -35.07 10.29 39.10
N VAL A 179 -34.16 9.33 39.36
CA VAL A 179 -33.95 8.79 40.72
C VAL A 179 -33.16 9.73 41.62
N GLY A 180 -32.25 10.53 41.05
CA GLY A 180 -31.50 11.55 41.81
C GLY A 180 -32.32 12.78 42.22
N GLY A 181 -33.47 13.01 41.60
CA GLY A 181 -34.28 14.23 41.81
C GLY A 181 -33.71 15.45 41.07
N ALA A 182 -32.84 15.21 40.08
CA ALA A 182 -32.02 16.20 39.41
C ALA A 182 -32.82 17.08 38.42
N MET A 183 -33.53 18.05 38.98
CA MET A 183 -34.53 18.86 38.29
C MET A 183 -33.99 19.62 37.08
N GLN A 184 -32.76 20.15 37.15
CA GLN A 184 -32.18 20.90 36.02
C GLN A 184 -31.78 19.95 34.90
N CYS A 185 -31.15 18.82 35.24
CA CYS A 185 -30.81 17.76 34.29
C CYS A 185 -32.06 17.15 33.63
N VAL A 186 -33.12 16.85 34.37
CA VAL A 186 -34.40 16.34 33.84
C VAL A 186 -34.99 17.30 32.81
N LYS A 187 -35.13 18.59 33.15
CA LYS A 187 -35.66 19.60 32.22
C LYS A 187 -34.82 19.72 30.95
N PHE A 188 -33.50 19.72 31.08
CA PHE A 188 -32.59 19.81 29.93
C PHE A 188 -32.65 18.58 29.02
N LEU A 189 -32.69 17.37 29.59
CA LEU A 189 -32.78 16.13 28.81
C LEU A 189 -34.11 16.04 28.03
N ILE A 190 -35.23 16.44 28.66
CA ILE A 190 -36.54 16.53 27.98
C ILE A 190 -36.53 17.60 26.87
N GLN A 191 -35.89 18.76 27.09
CA GLN A 191 -35.72 19.79 26.05
C GLN A 191 -34.91 19.30 24.84
N ASN A 192 -34.01 18.32 25.04
CA ASN A 192 -33.26 17.63 23.98
C ASN A 192 -33.97 16.35 23.49
N MET A 193 -35.28 16.20 23.78
CA MET A 193 -36.15 15.10 23.33
C MET A 193 -35.72 13.68 23.77
N ALA A 194 -35.12 13.57 24.96
CA ALA A 194 -34.81 12.28 25.58
C ALA A 194 -36.07 11.40 25.77
N ASP A 195 -35.90 10.08 25.74
CA ASP A 195 -37.01 9.14 25.84
C ASP A 195 -37.59 9.06 27.27
N VAL A 196 -38.67 9.80 27.49
CA VAL A 196 -39.42 9.87 28.76
C VAL A 196 -39.97 8.52 29.23
N ASN A 197 -40.09 7.54 28.31
CA ASN A 197 -40.58 6.19 28.58
C ASN A 197 -39.49 5.11 28.36
N SER A 198 -38.21 5.51 28.28
CA SER A 198 -37.08 4.58 28.19
C SER A 198 -37.12 3.54 29.31
N LYS A 199 -37.06 2.26 28.94
CA LYS A 199 -36.99 1.16 29.89
C LYS A 199 -35.52 0.85 30.18
N GLY A 200 -35.09 1.10 31.42
CA GLY A 200 -33.81 0.61 31.94
C GLY A 200 -33.96 -0.74 32.60
N GLN A 201 -32.96 -1.13 33.41
CA GLN A 201 -32.93 -2.43 34.07
C GLN A 201 -34.26 -2.77 34.74
N TYR A 202 -34.73 -4.01 34.53
CA TYR A 202 -36.00 -4.53 35.04
C TYR A 202 -37.27 -3.84 34.51
N GLY A 203 -37.17 -3.10 33.39
CA GLY A 203 -38.28 -2.38 32.77
C GLY A 203 -38.58 -1.02 33.41
N ARG A 204 -37.73 -0.53 34.32
CA ARG A 204 -37.95 0.69 35.10
C ARG A 204 -37.83 1.94 34.22
N THR A 205 -38.93 2.69 34.11
CA THR A 205 -39.00 3.98 33.40
C THR A 205 -38.50 5.14 34.28
N PRO A 206 -38.17 6.31 33.70
CA PRO A 206 -37.86 7.52 34.47
C PRO A 206 -38.94 7.87 35.51
N ILE A 207 -40.22 7.76 35.15
CA ILE A 207 -41.32 8.04 36.09
C ILE A 207 -41.41 7.01 37.23
N TRP A 208 -41.16 5.73 36.96
CA TRP A 208 -41.03 4.71 38.02
C TRP A 208 -39.89 5.04 38.99
N ARG A 209 -38.77 5.55 38.47
CA ARG A 209 -37.61 5.93 39.27
C ARG A 209 -37.81 7.19 40.10
N ALA A 210 -38.47 8.20 39.56
CA ALA A 210 -38.85 9.39 40.32
C ALA A 210 -39.87 9.05 41.42
N ALA A 211 -40.81 8.14 41.14
CA ALA A 211 -41.75 7.60 42.14
C ALA A 211 -41.03 6.90 43.30
N PHE A 212 -40.13 5.96 42.99
CA PHE A 212 -39.30 5.27 43.99
C PHE A 212 -38.40 6.22 44.81
N GLY A 213 -37.90 7.29 44.18
CA GLY A 213 -37.13 8.34 44.85
C GLY A 213 -37.95 9.38 45.64
N GLY A 214 -39.28 9.38 45.51
CA GLY A 214 -40.17 10.36 46.15
C GLY A 214 -40.23 11.74 45.49
N HIS A 215 -39.71 11.89 44.26
CA HIS A 215 -39.48 13.19 43.61
C HIS A 215 -40.72 13.75 42.89
N ALA A 216 -41.71 14.22 43.66
CA ALA A 216 -43.00 14.70 43.16
C ALA A 216 -42.92 15.77 42.05
N GLU A 217 -41.99 16.73 42.17
CA GLU A 217 -41.79 17.75 41.14
C GLU A 217 -41.27 17.17 39.82
N VAL A 218 -40.34 16.19 39.90
CA VAL A 218 -39.78 15.51 38.72
C VAL A 218 -40.85 14.69 38.01
N ILE A 219 -41.71 13.99 38.76
CA ILE A 219 -42.88 13.30 38.22
C ILE A 219 -43.78 14.29 37.47
N THR A 220 -44.06 15.45 38.06
CA THR A 220 -44.90 16.49 37.43
C THR A 220 -44.30 16.98 36.09
N VAL A 221 -42.98 17.11 35.98
CA VAL A 221 -42.30 17.49 34.74
C VAL A 221 -42.32 16.36 33.71
N LEU A 222 -42.10 15.11 34.14
CA LEU A 222 -42.15 13.92 33.28
C LEU A 222 -43.56 13.70 32.70
N LEU A 223 -44.61 13.78 33.53
CA LEU A 223 -46.02 13.67 33.10
C LEU A 223 -46.38 14.74 32.05
N LYS A 224 -45.96 16.00 32.27
CA LYS A 224 -46.14 17.10 31.30
C LYS A 224 -45.35 16.91 30.00
N ALA A 225 -44.36 16.02 29.98
CA ALA A 225 -43.62 15.62 28.79
C ALA A 225 -44.15 14.32 28.15
N GLY A 226 -45.27 13.77 28.61
CA GLY A 226 -45.88 12.54 28.08
C GLY A 226 -45.27 11.24 28.63
N ALA A 227 -44.57 11.27 29.78
CA ALA A 227 -44.21 10.04 30.48
C ALA A 227 -45.48 9.31 30.93
N ASP A 228 -45.55 8.00 30.67
CA ASP A 228 -46.74 7.20 30.90
C ASP A 228 -46.69 6.53 32.29
N PRO A 229 -47.55 6.94 33.26
CA PRO A 229 -47.57 6.36 34.59
C PRO A 229 -48.14 4.94 34.63
N ARG A 230 -48.71 4.44 33.53
CA ARG A 230 -49.28 3.09 33.40
C ARG A 230 -48.21 2.03 33.08
N ILE A 231 -47.01 2.44 32.63
CA ILE A 231 -45.94 1.50 32.29
C ILE A 231 -45.39 0.84 33.57
N THR A 232 -45.68 -0.45 33.73
CA THR A 232 -45.21 -1.23 34.87
C THR A 232 -43.76 -1.70 34.70
N ALA A 233 -43.05 -1.79 35.82
CA ALA A 233 -41.74 -2.43 35.92
C ALA A 233 -41.85 -3.58 36.94
N GLN A 234 -41.31 -4.76 36.60
CA GLN A 234 -41.43 -5.97 37.43
C GLN A 234 -42.88 -6.38 37.79
N GLY A 235 -43.89 -5.90 37.04
CA GLY A 235 -45.31 -6.11 37.31
C GLY A 235 -45.98 -5.00 38.14
N GLU A 236 -45.22 -4.05 38.68
CA GLU A 236 -45.72 -2.97 39.52
C GLU A 236 -45.76 -1.63 38.77
N ALA A 237 -46.86 -0.88 38.93
CA ALA A 237 -46.96 0.48 38.42
C ALA A 237 -46.14 1.46 39.29
N PRO A 238 -45.60 2.55 38.72
CA PRO A 238 -44.92 3.64 39.44
C PRO A 238 -45.63 4.06 40.74
N ILE A 239 -46.96 4.19 40.70
CA ILE A 239 -47.80 4.63 41.83
C ILE A 239 -47.76 3.70 43.05
N LEU A 240 -47.46 2.41 42.87
CA LEU A 240 -47.33 1.44 43.98
C LEU A 240 -46.00 1.58 44.70
N ASN A 241 -44.98 2.12 44.03
CA ASN A 241 -43.65 2.39 44.58
C ASN A 241 -43.49 3.87 45.01
N ALA A 242 -44.52 4.69 44.87
CA ALA A 242 -44.53 6.09 45.28
C ALA A 242 -44.94 6.26 46.75
N SER A 243 -44.38 7.27 47.42
CA SER A 243 -44.78 7.67 48.78
C SER A 243 -44.96 9.18 48.90
N GLY A 244 -45.81 9.64 49.82
CA GLY A 244 -46.08 11.06 50.06
C GLY A 244 -46.58 11.79 48.82
N ASP A 245 -46.12 13.02 48.63
CA ASP A 245 -46.52 13.93 47.55
C ASP A 245 -46.34 13.32 46.15
N ALA A 246 -45.33 12.46 45.95
CA ALA A 246 -45.10 11.75 44.69
C ALA A 246 -46.26 10.82 44.33
N LYS A 247 -46.89 10.18 45.33
CA LYS A 247 -48.08 9.35 45.14
C LYS A 247 -49.30 10.23 44.84
N GLN A 248 -49.47 11.34 45.57
CA GLN A 248 -50.57 12.27 45.36
C GLN A 248 -50.58 12.86 43.94
N VAL A 249 -49.41 13.24 43.40
CA VAL A 249 -49.27 13.71 42.01
C VAL A 249 -49.78 12.65 41.03
N LEU A 250 -49.36 11.40 41.19
CA LEU A 250 -49.78 10.28 40.33
C LEU A 250 -51.28 9.94 40.47
N GLU A 251 -51.84 9.99 41.68
CA GLU A 251 -53.27 9.78 41.94
C GLU A 251 -54.16 10.89 41.36
N SER A 252 -53.63 12.12 41.27
CA SER A 252 -54.36 13.29 40.76
C SER A 252 -54.25 13.52 39.25
N TRP A 253 -53.46 12.71 38.54
CA TRP A 253 -53.18 12.92 37.13
C TRP A 253 -54.27 12.35 36.21
N ASP A 254 -54.69 13.12 35.19
CA ASP A 254 -55.62 12.66 34.16
C ASP A 254 -54.89 11.81 33.11
N GLU A 255 -55.16 10.51 33.11
CA GLU A 255 -54.58 9.58 32.13
C GLU A 255 -54.87 9.97 30.67
N SER A 256 -55.97 10.68 30.39
CA SER A 256 -56.34 11.09 29.03
C SER A 256 -55.46 12.21 28.47
N GLU A 257 -54.79 12.98 29.33
CA GLU A 257 -53.78 13.97 28.92
C GLU A 257 -52.45 13.29 28.54
N THR A 258 -52.11 12.17 29.18
CA THR A 258 -50.90 11.37 28.88
C THR A 258 -50.84 11.00 27.41
N ASP A 259 -51.92 10.44 26.86
CA ASP A 259 -51.96 9.97 25.47
C ASP A 259 -51.80 11.12 24.46
N LYS A 260 -52.40 12.29 24.75
CA LYS A 260 -52.27 13.51 23.91
C LYS A 260 -50.83 14.04 23.93
N LEU A 261 -50.24 14.15 25.12
CA LEU A 261 -48.88 14.66 25.32
C LEU A 261 -47.84 13.71 24.72
N LEU A 262 -47.98 12.40 24.91
CA LEU A 262 -47.09 11.39 24.36
C LEU A 262 -47.11 11.39 22.82
N VAL A 263 -48.29 11.52 22.19
CA VAL A 263 -48.40 11.65 20.72
C VAL A 263 -47.70 12.93 20.23
N ALA A 264 -47.90 14.07 20.91
CA ALA A 264 -47.24 15.32 20.55
C ALA A 264 -45.70 15.25 20.71
N TYR A 265 -45.24 14.71 21.83
CA TYR A 265 -43.80 14.54 22.14
C TYR A 265 -43.11 13.60 21.16
N ASN A 266 -43.70 12.43 20.89
CA ASN A 266 -43.17 11.49 19.91
C ASN A 266 -43.14 12.08 18.49
N LYS A 267 -44.17 12.83 18.09
CA LYS A 267 -44.18 13.54 16.80
C LYS A 267 -43.03 14.54 16.68
N GLN A 268 -42.74 15.30 17.73
CA GLN A 268 -41.61 16.23 17.76
C GLN A 268 -40.26 15.50 17.73
N ARG A 269 -40.11 14.41 18.50
CA ARG A 269 -38.90 13.59 18.53
C ARG A 269 -38.63 12.94 17.16
N GLU A 270 -39.67 12.47 16.48
CA GLU A 270 -39.56 11.90 15.14
C GLU A 270 -39.16 12.96 14.10
N MET A 271 -39.74 14.17 14.14
CA MET A 271 -39.32 15.27 13.27
C MET A 271 -37.84 15.65 13.44
N LEU A 272 -37.30 15.62 14.67
CA LEU A 272 -35.87 15.85 14.89
C LEU A 272 -35.01 14.69 14.38
N LYS A 273 -35.37 13.43 14.66
CA LYS A 273 -34.68 12.25 14.13
C LYS A 273 -34.63 12.26 12.61
N GLN A 274 -35.74 12.62 11.96
CA GLN A 274 -35.84 12.70 10.52
C GLN A 274 -34.99 13.86 9.95
N ALA A 275 -34.95 15.02 10.61
CA ALA A 275 -34.08 16.13 10.21
C ALA A 275 -32.57 15.81 10.39
N GLU A 276 -32.21 15.04 11.43
CA GLU A 276 -30.85 14.54 11.63
C GLU A 276 -30.48 13.48 10.59
N ALA A 277 -31.36 12.51 10.32
CA ALA A 277 -31.18 11.53 9.25
C ALA A 277 -31.03 12.21 7.88
N ASP A 278 -31.83 13.23 7.57
CA ASP A 278 -31.72 14.02 6.33
C ASP A 278 -30.38 14.77 6.24
N LYS A 279 -29.88 15.29 7.36
CA LYS A 279 -28.56 15.94 7.43
C LYS A 279 -27.45 14.92 7.19
N ASN A 280 -27.50 13.76 7.82
CA ASN A 280 -26.51 12.70 7.69
C ASN A 280 -26.55 12.12 6.26
N ASN A 281 -27.73 11.90 5.68
CA ASN A 281 -27.91 11.51 4.28
C ASN A 281 -27.32 12.55 3.31
N LYS A 282 -27.50 13.85 3.56
CA LYS A 282 -26.85 14.92 2.76
C LYS A 282 -25.32 14.86 2.86
N THR A 283 -24.78 14.60 4.05
CA THR A 283 -23.33 14.43 4.27
C THR A 283 -22.80 13.21 3.53
N VAL A 284 -23.45 12.05 3.67
CA VAL A 284 -23.12 10.80 2.97
C VAL A 284 -23.17 11.00 1.44
N ASN A 285 -24.23 11.59 0.90
CA ASN A 285 -24.36 11.86 -0.54
C ASN A 285 -23.27 12.81 -1.05
N MET A 286 -22.88 13.83 -0.26
CA MET A 286 -21.76 14.72 -0.58
C MET A 286 -20.42 13.96 -0.58
N LEU A 287 -20.18 13.07 0.39
CA LEU A 287 -18.96 12.26 0.46
C LEU A 287 -18.90 11.23 -0.68
N GLN A 288 -20.00 10.57 -1.01
CA GLN A 288 -20.11 9.69 -2.18
C GLN A 288 -19.81 10.43 -3.49
N LYS A 289 -20.31 11.67 -3.65
CA LYS A 289 -19.96 12.50 -4.80
C LYS A 289 -18.45 12.79 -4.85
N LYS A 290 -17.84 13.18 -3.73
CA LYS A 290 -16.39 13.40 -3.65
C LYS A 290 -15.60 12.14 -4.00
N ILE A 291 -16.05 10.96 -3.56
CA ILE A 291 -15.44 9.68 -3.95
C ILE A 291 -15.56 9.47 -5.46
N SER A 292 -16.75 9.62 -6.05
CA SER A 292 -16.93 9.47 -7.52
C SER A 292 -16.08 10.43 -8.34
N ASP A 293 -15.89 11.67 -7.86
CA ASP A 293 -15.02 12.64 -8.52
C ASP A 293 -13.53 12.29 -8.34
N ALA A 294 -13.11 11.81 -7.17
CA ALA A 294 -11.76 11.32 -6.89
C ALA A 294 -11.41 9.99 -7.61
N GLU A 295 -12.39 9.12 -7.85
CA GLU A 295 -12.20 7.89 -8.64
C GLU A 295 -11.91 8.21 -10.11
N LYS A 296 -12.56 9.23 -10.68
CA LYS A 296 -12.28 9.71 -12.05
C LYS A 296 -10.89 10.34 -12.15
N THR A 297 -10.43 11.07 -11.14
CA THR A 297 -9.08 11.67 -11.15
C THR A 297 -8.00 10.61 -10.97
N ASP A 298 -8.18 9.63 -10.08
CA ASP A 298 -7.29 8.48 -9.94
C ASP A 298 -7.23 7.66 -11.24
N GLU A 299 -8.37 7.28 -11.83
CA GLU A 299 -8.41 6.54 -13.10
C GLU A 299 -7.73 7.31 -14.24
N ALA A 300 -7.92 8.63 -14.32
CA ALA A 300 -7.24 9.47 -15.30
C ALA A 300 -5.73 9.54 -15.07
N ALA A 301 -5.28 9.66 -13.81
CA ALA A 301 -3.86 9.69 -13.47
C ALA A 301 -3.18 8.34 -13.72
N GLN A 302 -3.82 7.21 -13.37
CA GLN A 302 -3.33 5.86 -13.67
C GLN A 302 -3.18 5.65 -15.19
N LYS A 303 -4.12 6.13 -16.01
CA LYS A 303 -3.99 6.08 -17.49
C LYS A 303 -2.80 6.89 -18.02
N VAL A 304 -2.46 8.02 -17.39
CA VAL A 304 -1.26 8.81 -17.74
C VAL A 304 0.02 8.09 -17.30
N LEU A 305 0.06 7.54 -16.08
CA LEU A 305 1.17 6.73 -15.56
C LEU A 305 1.45 5.51 -16.44
N CYS A 306 0.41 4.77 -16.84
CA CYS A 306 0.50 3.65 -17.77
C CYS A 306 1.15 4.08 -19.10
N LYS A 307 0.68 5.16 -19.72
CA LYS A 307 1.23 5.69 -20.99
C LYS A 307 2.69 6.11 -20.85
N ALA A 308 3.05 6.84 -19.80
CA ALA A 308 4.42 7.26 -19.55
C ALA A 308 5.36 6.06 -19.38
N ARG A 309 4.90 5.00 -18.70
CA ARG A 309 5.69 3.78 -18.49
C ARG A 309 5.87 2.96 -19.78
N ILE A 310 4.84 2.87 -20.63
CA ILE A 310 4.95 2.25 -21.96
C ILE A 310 5.92 3.06 -22.84
N SER A 311 5.84 4.40 -22.82
CA SER A 311 6.76 5.29 -23.54
C SER A 311 8.22 5.04 -23.12
N LEU A 312 8.50 4.95 -21.81
CA LEU A 312 9.84 4.66 -21.31
C LEU A 312 10.38 3.31 -21.81
N GLU A 313 9.59 2.23 -21.74
CA GLU A 313 10.02 0.91 -22.24
C GLU A 313 10.28 0.90 -23.76
N GLN A 314 9.52 1.69 -24.53
CA GLN A 314 9.79 1.90 -25.95
C GLN A 314 11.12 2.62 -26.17
N ARG A 315 11.41 3.70 -25.43
CA ARG A 315 12.70 4.41 -25.53
C ARG A 315 13.89 3.58 -25.08
N ILE A 316 13.74 2.75 -24.04
CA ILE A 316 14.76 1.78 -23.62
C ILE A 316 15.02 0.77 -24.75
N THR A 317 13.96 0.22 -25.35
CA THR A 317 14.08 -0.73 -26.48
C THR A 317 14.76 -0.08 -27.70
N GLU A 318 14.43 1.17 -28.04
CA GLU A 318 15.10 1.93 -29.11
C GLU A 318 16.59 2.13 -28.80
N TYR A 319 16.93 2.52 -27.56
CA TYR A 319 18.31 2.68 -27.12
C TYR A 319 19.11 1.37 -27.24
N ASP A 320 18.58 0.26 -26.71
CA ASP A 320 19.21 -1.06 -26.80
C ASP A 320 19.48 -1.48 -28.25
N LEU A 321 18.56 -1.16 -29.19
CA LEU A 321 18.77 -1.40 -30.62
C LEU A 321 19.91 -0.55 -31.19
N THR A 322 20.04 0.73 -30.82
CA THR A 322 21.18 1.56 -31.27
C THR A 322 22.54 1.09 -30.74
N VAL A 323 22.55 0.47 -29.56
CA VAL A 323 23.75 -0.16 -28.97
C VAL A 323 24.10 -1.45 -29.70
N LEU A 324 23.11 -2.30 -30.02
CA LEU A 324 23.31 -3.54 -30.77
C LEU A 324 23.77 -3.31 -32.21
N ASP A 325 23.23 -2.27 -32.87
CA ASP A 325 23.61 -1.86 -34.23
C ASP A 325 24.99 -1.16 -34.30
N GLY A 326 25.61 -0.82 -33.15
CA GLY A 326 26.88 -0.09 -33.10
C GLY A 326 26.80 1.36 -33.60
N LYS A 327 25.63 1.99 -33.56
CA LYS A 327 25.38 3.34 -34.09
C LYS A 327 25.64 4.40 -33.02
N ASP A 328 26.91 4.59 -32.67
CA ASP A 328 27.34 5.48 -31.57
C ASP A 328 26.79 6.92 -31.67
N GLU A 329 26.65 7.47 -32.89
CA GLU A 329 26.08 8.80 -33.13
C GLU A 329 24.60 8.93 -32.70
N LEU A 330 23.84 7.83 -32.74
CA LEU A 330 22.42 7.81 -32.34
C LEU A 330 22.22 7.49 -30.86
N GLN A 331 23.20 6.85 -30.21
CA GLN A 331 23.09 6.43 -28.81
C GLN A 331 22.91 7.62 -27.84
N GLU A 332 23.60 8.75 -28.06
CA GLU A 332 23.45 9.93 -27.20
C GLU A 332 22.05 10.55 -27.32
N THR A 333 21.53 10.63 -28.55
CA THR A 333 20.16 11.10 -28.83
C THR A 333 19.12 10.16 -28.22
N ALA A 334 19.24 8.84 -28.42
CA ALA A 334 18.35 7.84 -27.84
C ALA A 334 18.38 7.87 -26.30
N LEU A 335 19.56 8.02 -25.70
CA LEU A 335 19.72 8.16 -24.25
C LEU A 335 19.07 9.43 -23.70
N SER A 336 19.03 10.52 -24.48
CA SER A 336 18.29 11.73 -24.12
C SER A 336 16.77 11.50 -24.09
N TYR A 337 16.22 10.75 -25.05
CA TYR A 337 14.80 10.38 -25.05
C TYR A 337 14.43 9.47 -23.88
N VAL A 338 15.31 8.54 -23.50
CA VAL A 338 15.13 7.72 -22.29
C VAL A 338 15.04 8.62 -21.05
N LYS A 339 15.98 9.55 -20.85
CA LYS A 339 15.96 10.47 -19.69
C LYS A 339 14.71 11.36 -19.63
N ASN A 340 14.24 11.85 -20.78
CA ASN A 340 13.01 12.64 -20.84
C ASN A 340 11.80 11.79 -20.45
N ALA A 341 11.70 10.54 -20.95
CA ALA A 341 10.65 9.60 -20.57
C ALA A 341 10.73 9.16 -19.09
N GLU A 342 11.94 9.06 -18.51
CA GLU A 342 12.12 8.85 -17.06
C GLU A 342 11.57 10.01 -16.24
N GLN A 343 11.77 11.27 -16.68
CA GLN A 343 11.20 12.44 -16.03
C GLN A 343 9.67 12.48 -16.16
N GLU A 344 9.13 12.29 -17.37
CA GLU A 344 7.68 12.22 -17.62
C GLU A 344 7.01 11.15 -16.74
N LEU A 345 7.67 9.99 -16.59
CA LEU A 345 7.21 8.91 -15.71
C LEU A 345 7.23 9.33 -14.24
N ALA A 346 8.27 10.02 -13.77
CA ALA A 346 8.35 10.49 -12.39
C ALA A 346 7.21 11.49 -12.07
N GLU A 347 6.97 12.45 -12.96
CA GLU A 347 5.89 13.43 -12.83
C GLU A 347 4.49 12.77 -12.92
N ALA A 348 4.32 11.78 -13.79
CA ALA A 348 3.08 11.02 -13.90
C ALA A 348 2.81 10.18 -12.63
N LYS A 349 3.87 9.60 -12.04
CA LYS A 349 3.78 8.81 -10.82
C LYS A 349 3.40 9.67 -9.61
N GLU A 350 4.04 10.82 -9.42
CA GLU A 350 3.69 11.74 -8.33
C GLU A 350 2.22 12.18 -8.42
N LYS A 351 1.71 12.47 -9.62
CA LYS A 351 0.29 12.81 -9.83
C LYS A 351 -0.66 11.65 -9.52
N ALA A 352 -0.29 10.42 -9.87
CA ALA A 352 -1.08 9.22 -9.56
C ALA A 352 -1.09 8.93 -8.04
N ASP A 353 0.06 9.02 -7.38
CA ASP A 353 0.18 8.85 -5.93
C ASP A 353 -0.68 9.88 -5.18
N LEU A 354 -0.65 11.16 -5.60
CA LEU A 354 -1.48 12.23 -5.01
C LEU A 354 -2.99 12.00 -5.22
N ALA A 355 -3.42 11.69 -6.45
CA ALA A 355 -4.83 11.40 -6.74
C ALA A 355 -5.34 10.18 -5.93
N ARG A 356 -4.48 9.19 -5.71
CA ARG A 356 -4.79 8.03 -4.88
C ARG A 356 -4.89 8.38 -3.39
N GLU A 357 -4.00 9.23 -2.87
CA GLU A 357 -4.11 9.72 -1.48
C GLU A 357 -5.43 10.48 -1.25
N GLU A 358 -5.87 11.32 -2.20
CA GLU A 358 -7.16 12.02 -2.14
C GLU A 358 -8.35 11.04 -2.15
N LEU A 359 -8.32 10.03 -3.03
CA LEU A 359 -9.36 8.99 -3.10
C LEU A 359 -9.45 8.18 -1.80
N LEU A 360 -8.31 7.75 -1.25
CA LEU A 360 -8.25 7.01 0.01
C LEU A 360 -8.71 7.86 1.20
N ALA A 361 -8.40 9.17 1.21
CA ALA A 361 -8.91 10.10 2.20
C ALA A 361 -10.44 10.28 2.10
N ALA A 362 -10.99 10.40 0.89
CA ALA A 362 -12.43 10.51 0.66
C ALA A 362 -13.19 9.24 1.09
N LYS A 363 -12.69 8.05 0.72
CA LYS A 363 -13.23 6.76 1.17
C LYS A 363 -13.10 6.58 2.68
N GLY A 364 -11.98 7.03 3.27
CA GLY A 364 -11.77 7.06 4.71
C GLY A 364 -12.80 7.92 5.45
N ALA A 365 -13.08 9.13 4.96
CA ALA A 365 -14.05 10.04 5.56
C ALA A 365 -15.48 9.49 5.53
N LEU A 366 -15.93 8.88 4.42
CA LEU A 366 -17.24 8.24 4.36
C LEU A 366 -17.35 7.06 5.33
N ARG A 367 -16.30 6.23 5.43
CA ARG A 367 -16.28 5.09 6.35
C ARG A 367 -16.34 5.54 7.81
N ASP A 368 -15.58 6.57 8.16
CA ASP A 368 -15.54 7.10 9.52
C ASP A 368 -16.88 7.77 9.91
N GLU A 369 -17.61 8.40 8.97
CA GLU A 369 -18.98 8.91 9.15
C GLU A 369 -20.03 7.78 9.32
N GLN A 370 -19.77 6.60 8.73
CA GLN A 370 -20.65 5.42 8.82
C GLN A 370 -20.27 4.44 9.95
N GLU A 371 -19.27 4.77 10.78
CA GLU A 371 -18.66 3.88 11.79
C GLU A 371 -18.22 2.48 11.27
N ASN A 372 -18.06 2.33 9.96
CA ASN A 372 -17.79 1.03 9.35
C ASN A 372 -16.34 0.58 9.64
N PRO A 373 -16.09 -0.70 9.93
CA PRO A 373 -14.73 -1.23 10.01
C PRO A 373 -14.04 -1.11 8.64
N ALA A 374 -12.71 -0.96 8.64
CA ALA A 374 -11.95 -1.03 7.39
C ALA A 374 -12.12 -2.43 6.76
N PRO A 375 -12.35 -2.53 5.44
CA PRO A 375 -12.51 -3.82 4.79
C PRO A 375 -11.23 -4.65 4.98
N GLN A 376 -11.37 -5.89 5.45
CA GLN A 376 -10.29 -6.85 5.39
C GLN A 376 -10.08 -7.24 3.94
N ARG A 377 -8.91 -6.93 3.38
CA ARG A 377 -8.56 -7.37 2.03
C ARG A 377 -8.53 -8.91 2.01
N PRO A 378 -9.14 -9.56 1.00
CA PRO A 378 -9.01 -11.00 0.83
C PRO A 378 -7.55 -11.35 0.52
N GLY A 379 -7.01 -12.36 1.19
CA GLY A 379 -5.62 -12.76 1.04
C GLY A 379 -5.00 -13.26 2.35
N ILE A 380 -3.68 -13.39 2.34
CA ILE A 380 -2.86 -13.83 3.47
C ILE A 380 -1.59 -12.97 3.44
N ASP A 381 -1.25 -12.31 4.54
CA ASP A 381 0.08 -11.69 4.68
C ASP A 381 1.14 -12.80 4.82
N VAL A 382 2.18 -12.76 3.99
CA VAL A 382 3.25 -13.76 3.92
C VAL A 382 4.59 -13.06 4.11
N ASP A 383 5.39 -13.55 5.06
CA ASP A 383 6.76 -13.07 5.24
C ASP A 383 7.62 -13.42 4.02
N TYR A 384 8.49 -12.50 3.62
CA TYR A 384 9.26 -12.62 2.37
C TYR A 384 10.13 -13.88 2.30
N ASP A 385 10.63 -14.37 3.44
CA ASP A 385 11.45 -15.58 3.49
C ASP A 385 10.63 -16.86 3.18
N ASP A 386 9.31 -16.85 3.45
CA ASP A 386 8.38 -17.96 3.23
C ASP A 386 7.73 -17.94 1.83
N ILE A 387 7.88 -16.86 1.06
CA ILE A 387 7.18 -16.69 -0.23
C ILE A 387 7.52 -17.78 -1.25
N ILE A 388 8.73 -18.35 -1.16
CA ILE A 388 9.19 -19.48 -1.98
C ILE A 388 8.35 -20.72 -1.67
N ASP A 389 8.14 -20.98 -0.39
CA ASP A 389 7.46 -22.18 0.08
C ASP A 389 5.96 -22.08 -0.24
N VAL A 390 5.36 -20.90 -0.12
CA VAL A 390 3.98 -20.65 -0.57
C VAL A 390 3.84 -20.85 -2.08
N LEU A 391 4.70 -20.23 -2.92
CA LEU A 391 4.54 -20.25 -4.38
C LEU A 391 5.00 -21.54 -5.07
N TRP A 392 6.06 -22.22 -4.58
CA TRP A 392 6.58 -23.46 -5.21
C TRP A 392 6.10 -24.74 -4.56
N LYS A 393 6.04 -24.80 -3.22
CA LYS A 393 5.71 -26.05 -2.50
C LYS A 393 4.21 -26.19 -2.22
N ASP A 394 3.42 -25.15 -2.44
CA ASP A 394 2.00 -25.07 -2.06
C ASP A 394 1.80 -25.53 -0.60
N VAL A 395 2.56 -24.95 0.34
CA VAL A 395 2.47 -25.34 1.76
C VAL A 395 1.05 -25.08 2.27
N HIS A 396 0.46 -26.09 2.92
CA HIS A 396 -0.95 -26.20 3.30
C HIS A 396 -1.94 -26.56 2.17
N LYS A 397 -1.44 -26.81 0.95
CA LYS A 397 -2.21 -27.19 -0.26
C LYS A 397 -3.28 -26.16 -0.63
N LYS A 398 -2.97 -24.86 -0.51
CA LYS A 398 -3.95 -23.77 -0.72
C LYS A 398 -4.27 -23.59 -2.20
N VAL A 399 -3.27 -23.56 -3.07
CA VAL A 399 -3.45 -23.47 -4.54
C VAL A 399 -4.22 -24.70 -5.05
N ARG A 400 -3.86 -25.90 -4.57
CA ARG A 400 -4.58 -27.14 -4.92
C ARG A 400 -6.03 -27.19 -4.39
N LYS A 401 -6.34 -26.51 -3.27
CA LYS A 401 -7.71 -26.45 -2.71
C LYS A 401 -8.57 -25.38 -3.37
N SER A 402 -8.00 -24.23 -3.75
CA SER A 402 -8.74 -23.16 -4.41
C SER A 402 -9.00 -23.46 -5.89
N GLY A 403 -8.10 -24.21 -6.55
CA GLY A 403 -8.09 -24.37 -8.00
C GLY A 403 -7.66 -23.10 -8.76
N LYS A 404 -7.30 -22.04 -8.03
CA LYS A 404 -6.89 -20.72 -8.55
C LYS A 404 -5.41 -20.49 -8.35
N TRP A 405 -4.76 -19.81 -9.29
CA TRP A 405 -3.37 -19.40 -9.19
C TRP A 405 -3.14 -18.24 -8.23
N PRO A 406 -1.94 -18.12 -7.62
CA PRO A 406 -1.62 -17.03 -6.71
C PRO A 406 -1.53 -15.67 -7.45
N PHE A 407 -2.22 -14.69 -6.88
CA PHE A 407 -2.02 -13.28 -7.15
C PHE A 407 -1.18 -12.67 -6.03
N VAL A 408 -0.08 -12.02 -6.38
CA VAL A 408 0.92 -11.51 -5.43
C VAL A 408 0.99 -10.00 -5.50
N VAL A 409 0.75 -9.35 -4.36
CA VAL A 409 0.83 -7.89 -4.19
C VAL A 409 2.08 -7.58 -3.35
N ASP A 410 3.14 -7.06 -3.98
CA ASP A 410 4.39 -6.69 -3.30
C ASP A 410 4.84 -5.25 -3.66
N PRO A 411 4.39 -4.24 -2.88
CA PRO A 411 4.84 -2.85 -3.04
C PRO A 411 6.34 -2.63 -2.84
N THR A 412 7.06 -3.62 -2.27
CA THR A 412 8.49 -3.51 -1.98
C THR A 412 9.38 -3.94 -3.14
N THR A 413 8.80 -4.45 -4.24
CA THR A 413 9.45 -4.99 -5.46
C THR A 413 10.51 -6.08 -5.23
N LYS A 414 10.61 -6.62 -4.01
CA LYS A 414 11.58 -7.69 -3.67
C LYS A 414 11.20 -8.99 -4.38
N THR A 415 9.92 -9.32 -4.43
CA THR A 415 9.38 -10.51 -5.07
C THR A 415 9.62 -10.46 -6.56
N GLN A 416 9.32 -9.33 -7.22
CA GLN A 416 9.69 -9.09 -8.61
C GLN A 416 11.18 -9.32 -8.86
N THR A 417 12.04 -8.71 -8.05
CA THR A 417 13.50 -8.86 -8.16
C THR A 417 13.91 -10.32 -8.01
N PHE A 418 13.37 -11.01 -7.00
CA PHE A 418 13.64 -12.41 -6.71
C PHE A 418 13.23 -13.35 -7.86
N LEU A 419 12.00 -13.19 -8.35
CA LEU A 419 11.43 -14.01 -9.43
C LEU A 419 12.28 -13.91 -10.69
N ARG A 420 12.75 -12.70 -11.07
CA ARG A 420 13.63 -12.48 -12.23
C ARG A 420 14.98 -13.23 -12.17
N TYR A 421 15.42 -13.70 -11.00
CA TYR A 421 16.64 -14.53 -10.84
C TYR A 421 16.34 -16.04 -10.67
N ARG A 422 15.10 -16.49 -10.91
CA ARG A 422 14.71 -17.90 -10.91
C ARG A 422 14.52 -18.43 -12.34
N ASP A 423 14.50 -19.75 -12.47
CA ASP A 423 14.20 -20.40 -13.74
C ASP A 423 12.68 -20.38 -13.98
N ILE A 424 12.22 -19.28 -14.56
CA ILE A 424 10.80 -18.97 -14.83
C ILE A 424 10.64 -18.41 -16.24
N VAL A 425 9.41 -18.43 -16.77
CA VAL A 425 9.03 -17.61 -17.92
C VAL A 425 8.45 -16.32 -17.38
N TYR A 426 9.17 -15.21 -17.54
CA TYR A 426 8.78 -13.90 -17.02
C TYR A 426 8.25 -12.99 -18.14
N VAL A 427 7.03 -12.49 -17.97
CA VAL A 427 6.35 -11.58 -18.91
C VAL A 427 6.09 -10.24 -18.22
N ASN A 428 6.84 -9.21 -18.62
CA ASN A 428 6.56 -7.81 -18.31
C ASN A 428 5.40 -7.33 -19.18
N LEU A 429 4.25 -7.08 -18.58
CA LEU A 429 3.02 -6.70 -19.32
C LEU A 429 3.07 -5.29 -19.93
N LEU A 430 4.12 -4.51 -19.65
CA LEU A 430 4.37 -3.22 -20.31
C LEU A 430 5.29 -3.35 -21.54
N SER A 431 6.00 -4.47 -21.68
CA SER A 431 6.90 -4.70 -22.82
C SER A 431 6.10 -5.12 -24.05
N SER A 432 5.94 -4.22 -25.01
CA SER A 432 5.26 -4.47 -26.29
C SER A 432 5.79 -5.72 -27.00
N LYS A 433 7.10 -5.96 -26.94
CA LYS A 433 7.80 -7.13 -27.49
C LYS A 433 7.41 -8.46 -26.82
N GLN A 434 7.04 -8.45 -25.54
CA GLN A 434 6.62 -9.65 -24.81
C GLN A 434 5.10 -9.85 -24.85
N THR A 435 4.33 -8.77 -24.97
CA THR A 435 2.86 -8.81 -25.06
C THR A 435 2.32 -8.89 -26.48
N GLU A 436 3.17 -8.92 -27.51
CA GLU A 436 2.77 -9.27 -28.87
C GLU A 436 2.12 -10.66 -28.86
N SER A 437 0.95 -10.82 -29.49
CA SER A 437 0.14 -12.05 -29.41
C SER A 437 0.95 -13.33 -29.65
N ASP A 438 1.81 -13.39 -30.69
CA ASP A 438 2.61 -14.60 -30.91
C ASP A 438 3.78 -14.77 -29.93
N ALA A 439 4.38 -13.69 -29.44
CA ALA A 439 5.41 -13.76 -28.39
C ALA A 439 4.82 -14.25 -27.06
N LEU A 440 3.66 -13.72 -26.68
CA LEU A 440 2.92 -14.10 -25.48
C LEU A 440 2.47 -15.56 -25.56
N ARG A 441 1.91 -15.98 -26.70
CA ARG A 441 1.57 -17.38 -27.01
C ARG A 441 2.77 -18.31 -26.83
N ARG A 442 3.91 -17.99 -27.44
CA ARG A 442 5.16 -18.78 -27.33
C ARG A 442 5.65 -18.87 -25.89
N SER A 443 5.52 -17.79 -25.10
CA SER A 443 5.82 -17.80 -23.67
C SER A 443 4.90 -18.74 -22.89
N ILE A 444 3.59 -18.75 -23.18
CA ILE A 444 2.61 -19.65 -22.54
C ILE A 444 2.93 -21.11 -22.88
N ILE A 445 3.00 -21.49 -24.16
CA ILE A 445 3.26 -22.90 -24.54
C ILE A 445 4.66 -23.37 -24.15
N GLY A 446 5.65 -22.47 -24.12
CA GLY A 446 7.00 -22.76 -23.63
C GLY A 446 7.02 -23.02 -22.12
N ALA A 447 6.29 -22.23 -21.33
CA ALA A 447 6.15 -22.44 -19.90
C ALA A 447 5.50 -23.80 -19.59
N VAL A 448 4.41 -24.15 -20.27
CA VAL A 448 3.75 -25.47 -20.14
C VAL A 448 4.71 -26.60 -20.52
N ARG A 449 5.35 -26.51 -21.70
CA ARG A 449 6.25 -27.55 -22.22
C ARG A 449 7.39 -27.89 -21.28
N TYR A 450 8.01 -26.87 -20.68
CA TYR A 450 9.18 -27.04 -19.82
C TYR A 450 8.84 -27.07 -18.33
N GLY A 451 7.54 -27.08 -17.96
CA GLY A 451 7.10 -27.13 -16.56
C GLY A 451 7.52 -25.90 -15.75
N LYS A 452 7.80 -24.77 -16.42
CA LYS A 452 8.33 -23.57 -15.79
C LYS A 452 7.19 -22.68 -15.29
N PRO A 453 7.31 -22.07 -14.10
CA PRO A 453 6.37 -21.06 -13.65
C PRO A 453 6.30 -19.90 -14.65
N LEU A 454 5.09 -19.54 -15.07
CA LEU A 454 4.79 -18.38 -15.89
C LEU A 454 4.42 -17.21 -14.97
N VAL A 455 5.21 -16.15 -15.00
CA VAL A 455 4.98 -14.94 -14.19
C VAL A 455 4.50 -13.81 -15.11
N PHE A 456 3.28 -13.33 -14.85
CA PHE A 456 2.74 -12.11 -15.44
C PHE A 456 2.95 -10.96 -14.46
N ASP A 457 3.75 -9.95 -14.84
CA ASP A 457 4.08 -8.82 -13.99
C ASP A 457 3.45 -7.53 -14.52
N MET A 458 2.54 -6.96 -13.73
CA MET A 458 1.86 -5.68 -13.99
C MET A 458 2.68 -4.47 -13.53
N MET A 459 3.84 -4.67 -12.92
CA MET A 459 4.71 -3.62 -12.38
C MET A 459 3.95 -2.80 -11.31
N ASP A 460 4.15 -1.49 -11.25
CA ASP A 460 3.56 -0.55 -10.29
C ASP A 460 2.32 0.17 -10.86
N VAL A 461 1.61 -0.46 -11.79
CA VAL A 461 0.40 0.07 -12.46
C VAL A 461 -0.71 -0.98 -12.35
N ASP A 462 -1.97 -0.56 -12.19
CA ASP A 462 -3.09 -1.47 -12.38
C ASP A 462 -3.30 -1.72 -13.87
N LEU A 463 -3.06 -2.96 -14.31
CA LEU A 463 -3.16 -3.41 -15.69
C LEU A 463 -4.05 -4.65 -15.82
N VAL A 464 -4.93 -4.91 -14.84
CA VAL A 464 -5.74 -6.13 -14.81
C VAL A 464 -6.55 -6.30 -16.10
N LYS A 465 -7.17 -5.22 -16.58
CA LYS A 465 -8.00 -5.24 -17.78
C LYS A 465 -7.14 -5.41 -19.03
N GLU A 466 -6.09 -4.62 -19.16
CA GLU A 466 -5.13 -4.69 -20.27
C GLU A 466 -4.46 -6.05 -20.36
N MET A 467 -4.20 -6.71 -19.22
CA MET A 467 -3.69 -8.07 -19.15
C MET A 467 -4.71 -9.06 -19.71
N ARG A 468 -5.98 -9.00 -19.26
CA ARG A 468 -7.06 -9.85 -19.80
C ARG A 468 -7.18 -9.68 -21.30
N ASP A 469 -7.19 -8.44 -21.79
CA ASP A 469 -7.30 -8.13 -23.21
C ASP A 469 -6.09 -8.64 -24.01
N LYS A 470 -4.87 -8.44 -23.52
CA LYS A 470 -3.62 -8.95 -24.15
C LYS A 470 -3.55 -10.47 -24.19
N VAL A 471 -3.98 -11.14 -23.12
CA VAL A 471 -4.04 -12.61 -23.04
C VAL A 471 -5.13 -13.15 -23.97
N ASN A 472 -6.31 -12.53 -24.01
CA ASN A 472 -7.39 -12.95 -24.91
C ASN A 472 -7.14 -12.61 -26.39
N ALA A 473 -6.19 -11.73 -26.68
CA ALA A 473 -5.66 -11.53 -28.04
C ALA A 473 -4.74 -12.69 -28.52
N VAL A 474 -4.42 -13.66 -27.66
CA VAL A 474 -3.81 -14.95 -28.06
C VAL A 474 -4.87 -15.95 -28.50
N ASP A 475 -5.87 -16.15 -27.65
CA ASP A 475 -7.12 -16.89 -27.92
C ASP A 475 -8.22 -16.31 -27.00
N PRO A 476 -9.47 -16.10 -27.45
CA PRO A 476 -10.54 -15.47 -26.66
C PRO A 476 -10.86 -16.14 -25.30
N SER A 477 -10.49 -17.41 -25.12
CA SER A 477 -10.68 -18.17 -23.88
C SER A 477 -9.41 -18.31 -23.03
N CYS A 478 -8.26 -17.82 -23.52
CA CYS A 478 -6.95 -18.06 -22.91
C CYS A 478 -6.85 -17.57 -21.46
N TYR A 479 -7.43 -16.40 -21.14
CA TYR A 479 -7.47 -15.88 -19.78
C TYR A 479 -8.22 -16.82 -18.83
N ASN A 480 -9.39 -17.30 -19.25
CA ASN A 480 -10.20 -18.22 -18.44
C ASN A 480 -9.46 -19.55 -18.23
N TRP A 481 -8.76 -20.06 -19.25
CA TRP A 481 -7.95 -21.29 -19.13
C TRP A 481 -6.79 -21.16 -18.16
N LEU A 482 -6.13 -19.99 -18.13
CA LEU A 482 -5.10 -19.69 -17.16
C LEU A 482 -5.71 -19.63 -15.75
N MET A 483 -6.72 -18.80 -15.51
CA MET A 483 -7.32 -18.57 -14.19
C MET A 483 -7.91 -19.84 -13.55
N THR A 484 -8.53 -20.72 -14.35
CA THR A 484 -9.18 -21.96 -13.87
C THR A 484 -8.29 -23.20 -13.91
N ASN A 485 -7.02 -23.06 -14.32
CA ASN A 485 -6.10 -24.18 -14.59
C ASN A 485 -6.57 -25.17 -15.70
N THR A 486 -7.67 -24.88 -16.39
CA THR A 486 -8.17 -25.72 -17.50
C THR A 486 -7.25 -25.74 -18.71
N LEU A 487 -6.29 -24.80 -18.80
CA LEU A 487 -5.20 -24.84 -19.77
C LEU A 487 -4.46 -26.20 -19.75
N ILE A 488 -4.29 -26.77 -18.55
CA ILE A 488 -3.61 -28.04 -18.31
C ILE A 488 -4.59 -29.21 -18.23
N THR A 489 -5.65 -29.12 -17.42
CA THR A 489 -6.53 -30.28 -17.16
C THR A 489 -7.27 -30.76 -18.40
N ASP A 490 -7.58 -29.86 -19.32
CA ASP A 490 -8.33 -30.14 -20.54
C ASP A 490 -7.44 -30.07 -21.79
N GLU A 491 -6.11 -30.09 -21.59
CA GLU A 491 -5.06 -30.03 -22.60
C GLU A 491 -5.20 -28.86 -23.62
N LYS A 492 -5.84 -27.74 -23.22
CA LYS A 492 -6.10 -26.60 -24.13
C LYS A 492 -4.82 -25.97 -24.67
N PHE A 493 -3.67 -26.18 -24.03
CA PHE A 493 -2.38 -25.72 -24.55
C PHE A 493 -2.07 -26.21 -25.98
N TYR A 494 -2.61 -27.35 -26.42
CA TYR A 494 -2.48 -27.79 -27.82
C TYR A 494 -3.14 -26.83 -28.81
N GLN A 495 -4.22 -26.14 -28.44
CA GLN A 495 -4.91 -25.17 -29.29
C GLN A 495 -4.06 -23.92 -29.55
N LEU A 496 -3.06 -23.68 -28.69
CA LEU A 496 -2.11 -22.57 -28.81
C LEU A 496 -0.87 -22.93 -29.66
N VAL A 497 -0.71 -24.19 -30.09
CA VAL A 497 0.40 -24.63 -30.96
C VAL A 497 0.07 -24.31 -32.42
N LYS A 498 0.99 -23.65 -33.12
CA LYS A 498 0.85 -23.30 -34.54
C LYS A 498 1.73 -24.21 -35.41
N PRO A 499 1.38 -24.46 -36.68
CA PRO A 499 2.23 -25.22 -37.61
C PRO A 499 3.63 -24.62 -37.84
N SER A 500 3.78 -23.31 -37.58
CA SER A 500 5.05 -22.58 -37.65
C SER A 500 5.97 -22.79 -36.44
N ASP A 501 5.48 -23.40 -35.36
CA ASP A 501 6.30 -23.66 -34.17
C ASP A 501 7.30 -24.80 -34.45
N PRO A 502 8.47 -24.79 -33.78
CA PRO A 502 9.48 -25.84 -33.94
C PRO A 502 8.89 -27.24 -33.78
N ALA A 503 9.38 -28.20 -34.58
CA ALA A 503 8.90 -29.59 -34.58
C ALA A 503 8.82 -30.23 -33.18
N ALA A 504 9.63 -29.78 -32.23
CA ALA A 504 9.55 -30.13 -30.82
C ALA A 504 8.11 -30.02 -30.23
N TYR A 505 7.35 -28.98 -30.57
CA TYR A 505 5.99 -28.73 -30.09
C TYR A 505 4.93 -29.59 -30.80
N GLN A 506 5.27 -30.16 -31.97
CA GLN A 506 4.39 -31.00 -32.77
C GLN A 506 4.47 -32.46 -32.28
N GLY A 507 3.34 -33.05 -31.89
CA GLY A 507 3.12 -34.50 -31.92
C GLY A 507 4.09 -35.41 -31.11
N GLY A 508 4.51 -35.03 -29.89
CA GLY A 508 5.15 -36.02 -28.98
C GLY A 508 6.08 -35.50 -27.89
N GLY A 509 6.38 -34.19 -27.84
CA GLY A 509 7.33 -33.63 -26.87
C GLY A 509 6.75 -33.17 -25.53
N TRP A 510 5.60 -33.70 -25.11
CA TRP A 510 4.82 -33.23 -23.95
C TRP A 510 4.88 -34.28 -22.84
N ASP A 511 5.74 -34.07 -21.84
CA ASP A 511 5.90 -34.97 -20.69
C ASP A 511 4.89 -34.59 -19.58
N PRO A 512 3.94 -35.47 -19.21
CA PRO A 512 2.96 -35.20 -18.16
C PRO A 512 3.58 -34.79 -16.81
N GLY A 513 4.71 -35.40 -16.42
CA GLY A 513 5.39 -35.08 -15.15
C GLY A 513 6.04 -33.71 -15.16
N VAL A 514 6.43 -33.21 -16.33
CA VAL A 514 6.91 -31.83 -16.52
C VAL A 514 5.72 -30.86 -16.54
N ILE A 515 4.62 -31.21 -17.21
CA ILE A 515 3.40 -30.40 -17.26
C ILE A 515 2.78 -30.22 -15.86
N GLU A 516 2.79 -31.25 -15.00
CA GLU A 516 2.35 -31.16 -13.60
C GLU A 516 3.12 -30.12 -12.76
N ALA A 517 4.33 -29.73 -13.17
CA ALA A 517 5.12 -28.70 -12.52
C ALA A 517 4.73 -27.26 -12.93
N TYR A 518 3.96 -27.09 -14.01
CA TYR A 518 3.52 -25.77 -14.50
C TYR A 518 2.74 -24.98 -13.44
N ARG A 519 3.07 -23.70 -13.30
CA ARG A 519 2.39 -22.75 -12.40
C ARG A 519 2.16 -21.43 -13.14
N VAL A 520 1.08 -20.73 -12.82
CA VAL A 520 0.94 -19.31 -13.16
C VAL A 520 1.08 -18.50 -11.87
N ILE A 521 1.73 -17.36 -11.95
CA ILE A 521 1.82 -16.38 -10.87
C ILE A 521 1.52 -15.01 -11.48
N PHE A 522 0.53 -14.34 -10.94
CA PHE A 522 0.24 -12.95 -11.28
C PHE A 522 0.88 -12.06 -10.22
N LEU A 523 1.59 -11.01 -10.65
CA LEU A 523 2.38 -10.15 -9.78
C LEU A 523 2.05 -8.68 -10.05
N THR A 524 1.91 -7.91 -8.97
CA THR A 524 1.91 -6.46 -9.02
C THR A 524 2.68 -5.88 -7.84
N SER A 525 3.33 -4.73 -8.06
CA SER A 525 3.84 -3.85 -7.01
C SER A 525 2.94 -2.63 -6.78
N TYR A 526 1.83 -2.52 -7.51
CA TYR A 526 0.74 -1.63 -7.16
C TYR A 526 0.05 -2.14 -5.89
N GLY A 527 0.09 -1.35 -4.81
CA GLY A 527 -0.25 -1.81 -3.46
C GLY A 527 -1.74 -1.86 -3.10
N ASP A 528 -2.62 -1.56 -4.05
CA ASP A 528 -4.08 -1.54 -3.86
C ASP A 528 -4.83 -1.88 -5.16
N PRO A 529 -4.57 -3.07 -5.76
CA PRO A 529 -5.13 -3.49 -7.04
C PRO A 529 -6.65 -3.71 -6.97
N ASN A 530 -7.32 -3.56 -8.11
CA ASN A 530 -8.77 -3.66 -8.23
C ASN A 530 -9.39 -4.87 -7.48
N GLU A 531 -10.35 -4.59 -6.59
CA GLU A 531 -11.07 -5.59 -5.79
C GLU A 531 -11.80 -6.64 -6.64
N GLU A 532 -12.23 -6.30 -7.86
CA GLU A 532 -12.85 -7.26 -8.80
C GLU A 532 -11.91 -8.45 -9.07
N PHE A 533 -10.62 -8.20 -9.28
CA PHE A 533 -9.61 -9.24 -9.53
C PHE A 533 -9.21 -10.00 -8.26
N LEU A 534 -9.27 -9.35 -7.09
CA LEU A 534 -9.01 -10.00 -5.81
C LEU A 534 -10.10 -11.01 -5.41
N ASN A 535 -11.29 -10.91 -6.03
CA ASN A 535 -12.42 -11.82 -5.84
C ASN A 535 -12.51 -12.92 -6.93
N GLU A 536 -11.95 -12.67 -8.13
CA GLU A 536 -11.81 -13.66 -9.22
C GLU A 536 -10.91 -14.86 -8.90
#